data_AF-A0A382H9V8-F1
#
_entry.id   AF-A0A382H9V8-F1
#
_cell.length_a   1.000
_cell.length_b   1.000
_cell.length_c   1.000
_cell.angle_alpha   90.00
_cell.angle_beta   90.00
_cell.angle_gamma   90.00
#
_symmetry.space_group_name_H-M   'P 1'
#
loop_
_entity.id
_entity.type
_entity.pdbx_description
1 polymer ?
#
loop_
_entity_poly.entity_id
_entity_poly.type
_entity_poly.pdbx_seq_one_letter_code
_entity_poly.pdbx_strand_id
1 'polypeptide(L)'
;VAVLFNSKLPESKAVAEHYAKVRDIPANHLIGLPLSDGHTISRQEFTVKLEQPLAAELARRNLLDGKTASIRYLVLCWGVPIRVDKDDALNEDGRSQASSSLRRNEASVDSELAMLPQLSQAPKRFGIVTNPVFRQADAKQICPANGVLMVARLDGPSAGLAKRLVERAIAAEKDGLWGRAYVDLRGISSGQLKAGDERLRQVAEITLRSGFTTVVDEKPETLPVGYPASHIAFYAGWYGINVEGVFAESTVEFMPGAIAYHLHSYNGSMIRDAHARWIGPFINK
;
A
#
# COMPACT_ATOMS: atom_id res chain seq x y z
N VAL A 1 -5.02 7.26 -14.72
CA VAL A 1 -3.99 6.89 -13.71
C VAL A 1 -2.76 7.73 -13.98
N ALA A 2 -2.10 8.28 -12.97
CA ALA A 2 -0.75 8.83 -13.06
C ALA A 2 0.26 7.92 -12.36
N VAL A 3 1.52 7.96 -12.79
CA VAL A 3 2.59 7.11 -12.25
C VAL A 3 3.76 7.99 -11.85
N LEU A 4 4.19 7.89 -10.59
CA LEU A 4 5.32 8.62 -10.03
C LEU A 4 6.51 7.69 -9.85
N PHE A 5 7.67 8.10 -10.34
CA PHE A 5 8.93 7.39 -10.15
C PHE A 5 10.05 8.34 -9.69
N ASN A 6 11.08 7.76 -9.09
CA ASN A 6 12.28 8.50 -8.72
C ASN A 6 13.19 8.63 -9.95
N SER A 7 13.32 9.84 -10.49
CA SER A 7 14.11 10.09 -11.71
C SER A 7 15.61 9.96 -11.51
N LYS A 8 16.11 9.91 -10.27
CA LYS A 8 17.52 9.63 -9.97
C LYS A 8 17.87 8.14 -10.08
N LEU A 9 16.87 7.27 -10.11
CA LEU A 9 17.04 5.82 -10.13
C LEU A 9 16.54 5.25 -11.48
N PRO A 10 17.44 4.85 -12.40
CA PRO A 10 17.06 4.27 -13.68
C PRO A 10 16.09 3.08 -13.55
N GLU A 11 16.25 2.27 -12.51
CA GLU A 11 15.42 1.11 -12.22
C GLU A 11 13.99 1.52 -11.85
N SER A 12 13.83 2.61 -11.09
CA SER A 12 12.52 3.19 -10.75
C SER A 12 11.75 3.61 -12.00
N LYS A 13 12.43 4.34 -12.90
CA LYS A 13 11.90 4.71 -14.20
C LYS A 13 11.49 3.48 -15.01
N ALA A 14 12.34 2.45 -15.03
CA ALA A 14 12.06 1.22 -15.76
C ALA A 14 10.84 0.46 -15.21
N VAL A 15 10.55 0.51 -13.90
CA VAL A 15 9.29 -0.03 -13.33
C VAL A 15 8.09 0.76 -13.85
N ALA A 16 8.17 2.10 -13.82
CA ALA A 16 7.08 2.95 -14.26
C ALA A 16 6.76 2.81 -15.74
N GLU A 17 7.79 2.79 -16.61
CA GLU A 17 7.63 2.59 -18.05
C GLU A 17 7.05 1.21 -18.37
N HIS A 18 7.49 0.16 -17.67
CA HIS A 18 6.93 -1.18 -17.83
C HIS A 18 5.45 -1.20 -17.44
N TYR A 19 5.09 -0.69 -16.26
CA TYR A 19 3.70 -0.63 -15.80
C TYR A 19 2.82 0.19 -16.76
N ALA A 20 3.31 1.34 -17.22
CA ALA A 20 2.57 2.17 -18.16
C ALA A 20 2.35 1.47 -19.50
N LYS A 21 3.37 0.79 -20.03
CA LYS A 21 3.25 0.04 -21.28
C LYS A 21 2.19 -1.06 -21.20
N VAL A 22 2.21 -1.87 -20.15
CA VAL A 22 1.29 -3.03 -20.05
C VAL A 22 -0.15 -2.64 -19.68
N ARG A 23 -0.34 -1.44 -19.12
CA ARG A 23 -1.67 -0.89 -18.77
C ARG A 23 -2.18 0.18 -19.75
N ASP A 24 -1.46 0.39 -20.86
CA ASP A 24 -1.76 1.44 -21.85
C ASP A 24 -1.94 2.84 -21.22
N ILE A 25 -1.04 3.18 -20.28
CA ILE A 25 -1.04 4.48 -19.63
C ILE A 25 -0.28 5.47 -20.53
N PRO A 26 -0.88 6.62 -20.88
CA PRO A 26 -0.23 7.64 -21.69
C PRO A 26 1.13 8.11 -21.15
N ALA A 27 2.09 8.35 -22.04
CA ALA A 27 3.44 8.79 -21.63
C ALA A 27 3.43 10.11 -20.83
N ASN A 28 2.49 11.01 -21.11
CA ASN A 28 2.32 12.25 -20.34
C ASN A 28 1.81 12.01 -18.90
N HIS A 29 1.40 10.79 -18.52
CA HIS A 29 1.03 10.44 -17.16
C HIS A 29 2.20 9.90 -16.31
N LEU A 30 3.37 9.69 -16.93
CA LEU A 30 4.61 9.33 -16.23
C LEU A 30 5.29 10.60 -15.70
N ILE A 31 5.46 10.67 -14.38
CA ILE A 31 6.03 11.82 -13.67
C ILE A 31 7.30 11.36 -12.94
N GLY A 32 8.45 11.87 -13.34
CA GLY A 32 9.72 11.60 -12.70
C GLY A 32 10.15 12.78 -11.85
N LEU A 33 10.34 12.57 -10.54
CA LEU A 33 10.88 13.58 -9.63
C LEU A 33 12.23 13.15 -9.05
N PRO A 34 13.18 14.07 -8.83
CA PRO A 34 14.51 13.73 -8.34
C PRO A 34 14.51 13.53 -6.81
N LEU A 35 14.09 12.35 -6.36
CA LEU A 35 13.89 12.03 -4.95
C LEU A 35 15.14 11.38 -4.32
N SER A 36 15.21 11.35 -2.98
CA SER A 36 16.19 10.52 -2.27
C SER A 36 15.91 9.03 -2.49
N ASP A 37 16.94 8.20 -2.42
CA ASP A 37 16.87 6.74 -2.59
C ASP A 37 16.50 5.99 -1.29
N GLY A 38 16.53 6.70 -0.15
CA GLY A 38 16.14 6.16 1.16
C GLY A 38 14.62 5.91 1.32
N HIS A 39 14.27 5.10 2.33
CA HIS A 39 12.87 4.83 2.70
C HIS A 39 12.19 6.04 3.34
N THR A 40 12.95 6.84 4.08
CA THR A 40 12.46 8.00 4.81
C THR A 40 12.88 9.27 4.07
N ILE A 41 11.95 10.21 3.93
CA ILE A 41 12.19 11.57 3.47
C ILE A 41 11.87 12.54 4.60
N SER A 42 12.64 13.63 4.77
CA SER A 42 12.29 14.64 5.77
C SER A 42 11.00 15.37 5.38
N ARG A 43 10.30 15.98 6.34
CA ARG A 43 9.10 16.77 6.06
C ARG A 43 9.37 17.91 5.05
N GLN A 44 10.46 18.64 5.24
CA GLN A 44 10.87 19.72 4.34
C GLN A 44 11.15 19.19 2.92
N GLU A 45 11.91 18.10 2.79
CA GLU A 45 12.18 17.51 1.48
C GLU A 45 10.92 16.94 0.84
N PHE A 46 10.03 16.33 1.61
CA PHE A 46 8.73 15.87 1.13
C PHE A 46 7.95 17.03 0.51
N THR A 47 7.82 18.15 1.20
CA THR A 47 7.09 19.31 0.68
C THR A 47 7.75 19.91 -0.57
N VAL A 48 9.06 20.17 -0.50
CA VAL A 48 9.77 20.94 -1.55
C VAL A 48 10.15 20.09 -2.77
N LYS A 49 10.46 18.79 -2.59
CA LYS A 49 10.94 17.91 -3.67
C LYS A 49 9.90 16.94 -4.19
N LEU A 50 8.85 16.65 -3.41
CA LEU A 50 7.83 15.65 -3.78
C LEU A 50 6.43 16.27 -3.91
N GLU A 51 5.82 16.73 -2.83
CA GLU A 51 4.41 17.17 -2.80
C GLU A 51 4.11 18.34 -3.74
N GLN A 52 4.82 19.48 -3.57
CA GLN A 52 4.58 20.68 -4.38
C GLN A 52 4.97 20.47 -5.85
N PRO A 53 6.14 19.88 -6.18
CA PRO A 53 6.47 19.57 -7.57
C PRO A 53 5.50 18.59 -8.23
N LEU A 54 5.02 17.58 -7.49
CA LEU A 54 4.04 16.63 -8.01
C LEU A 54 2.70 17.31 -8.30
N ALA A 55 2.20 18.15 -7.37
CA ALA A 55 0.98 18.91 -7.59
C ALA A 55 1.10 19.81 -8.83
N ALA A 56 2.23 20.52 -8.97
CA ALA A 56 2.49 21.36 -10.13
C ALA A 56 2.55 20.57 -11.45
N GLU A 57 3.24 19.42 -11.47
CA GLU A 57 3.30 18.57 -12.67
C GLU A 57 1.93 17.98 -13.03
N LEU A 58 1.15 17.56 -12.04
CA LEU A 58 -0.20 17.05 -12.27
C LEU A 58 -1.12 18.13 -12.86
N ALA A 59 -1.07 19.36 -12.34
CA ALA A 59 -1.85 20.48 -12.84
C ALA A 59 -1.41 20.87 -14.26
N ARG A 60 -0.11 21.02 -14.49
CA ARG A 60 0.48 21.34 -15.81
C ARG A 60 0.08 20.34 -16.90
N ARG A 61 -0.15 19.08 -16.53
CA ARG A 61 -0.53 17.99 -17.42
C ARG A 61 -2.05 17.77 -17.51
N ASN A 62 -2.86 18.62 -16.85
CA ASN A 62 -4.32 18.48 -16.75
C ASN A 62 -4.77 17.14 -16.15
N LEU A 63 -3.99 16.60 -15.21
CA LEU A 63 -4.27 15.32 -14.55
C LEU A 63 -5.04 15.52 -13.24
N LEU A 64 -4.60 16.49 -12.44
CA LEU A 64 -5.23 16.89 -11.19
C LEU A 64 -4.90 18.35 -10.91
N ASP A 65 -5.91 19.17 -10.68
CA ASP A 65 -5.81 20.55 -10.19
C ASP A 65 -6.88 20.78 -9.13
N GLY A 66 -6.45 20.87 -7.87
CA GLY A 66 -7.33 20.85 -6.71
C GLY A 66 -8.24 19.61 -6.75
N LYS A 67 -9.56 19.82 -6.81
CA LYS A 67 -10.57 18.75 -6.84
C LYS A 67 -10.94 18.30 -8.27
N THR A 68 -10.46 18.99 -9.29
CA THR A 68 -10.72 18.66 -10.69
C THR A 68 -9.66 17.68 -11.19
N ALA A 69 -10.06 16.52 -11.71
CA ALA A 69 -9.11 15.49 -12.12
C ALA A 69 -9.59 14.70 -13.35
N SER A 70 -8.64 14.34 -14.22
CA SER A 70 -8.83 13.32 -15.27
C SER A 70 -8.29 11.96 -14.84
N ILE A 71 -7.59 11.89 -13.71
CA ILE A 71 -7.13 10.65 -13.08
C ILE A 71 -7.89 10.34 -11.80
N ARG A 72 -7.99 9.05 -11.47
CA ARG A 72 -8.49 8.57 -10.19
C ARG A 72 -7.40 8.03 -9.26
N TYR A 73 -6.34 7.48 -9.86
CA TYR A 73 -5.24 6.82 -9.15
C TYR A 73 -3.91 7.49 -9.42
N LEU A 74 -3.07 7.54 -8.39
CA LEU A 74 -1.64 7.80 -8.45
C LEU A 74 -0.89 6.54 -8.00
N VAL A 75 -0.04 6.01 -8.86
CA VAL A 75 0.78 4.82 -8.58
C VAL A 75 2.22 5.24 -8.30
N LEU A 76 2.73 4.92 -7.12
CA LEU A 76 4.11 5.16 -6.72
C LEU A 76 4.97 3.94 -7.08
N CYS A 77 6.04 4.14 -7.82
CA CYS A 77 6.96 3.05 -8.19
C CYS A 77 8.10 2.88 -7.18
N TRP A 78 8.70 1.68 -7.19
CA TRP A 78 9.92 1.35 -6.47
C TRP A 78 10.95 2.47 -6.58
N GLY A 79 11.57 2.85 -5.47
CA GLY A 79 12.52 3.98 -5.40
C GLY A 79 11.91 5.30 -4.93
N VAL A 80 10.58 5.44 -4.89
CA VAL A 80 9.91 6.58 -4.21
C VAL A 80 9.92 6.34 -2.69
N PRO A 81 10.28 7.30 -1.83
CA PRO A 81 10.25 7.13 -0.37
C PRO A 81 8.89 6.64 0.13
N ILE A 82 8.88 5.90 1.25
CA ILE A 82 7.67 5.28 1.83
C ILE A 82 7.16 6.03 3.08
N ARG A 83 8.04 6.74 3.76
CA ARG A 83 7.75 7.42 5.03
C ARG A 83 8.23 8.87 5.01
N VAL A 84 7.42 9.77 5.55
CA VAL A 84 7.84 11.12 5.92
C VAL A 84 8.24 11.12 7.38
N ASP A 85 9.42 11.65 7.67
CA ASP A 85 9.95 11.71 9.03
C ASP A 85 9.21 12.73 9.90
N LYS A 86 9.36 12.56 11.21
CA LYS A 86 8.87 13.53 12.19
C LYS A 86 9.62 14.84 12.01
N ASP A 87 8.90 15.95 12.14
CA ASP A 87 9.47 17.29 12.16
C ASP A 87 9.12 18.00 13.48
N ASP A 88 10.10 18.15 14.36
CA ASP A 88 9.92 18.82 15.64
C ASP A 88 9.76 20.34 15.49
N ALA A 89 10.23 20.92 14.38
CA ALA A 89 10.11 22.35 14.11
C ALA A 89 8.76 22.74 13.49
N LEU A 90 7.97 21.77 12.99
CA LEU A 90 6.65 22.04 12.39
C LEU A 90 5.64 22.48 13.45
N ASN A 91 5.44 23.80 13.59
CA ASN A 91 4.47 24.36 14.53
C ASN A 91 3.22 24.86 13.81
N GLU A 92 2.20 24.00 13.73
CA GLU A 92 0.90 24.34 13.14
C GLU A 92 -0.09 24.85 14.20
N ASP A 93 -0.92 25.82 13.83
CA ASP A 93 -1.96 26.38 14.71
C ASP A 93 -2.89 25.28 15.24
N GLY A 94 -3.03 25.22 16.57
CA GLY A 94 -3.82 24.19 17.24
C GLY A 94 -3.01 22.99 17.77
N ARG A 95 -1.73 22.84 17.38
CA ARG A 95 -0.92 21.66 17.75
C ARG A 95 -0.67 21.57 19.25
N SER A 96 -0.38 22.70 19.89
CA SER A 96 -0.11 22.75 21.34
C SER A 96 -1.35 22.46 22.19
N GLN A 97 -2.56 22.68 21.65
CA GLN A 97 -3.83 22.37 22.33
C GLN A 97 -4.23 20.89 22.21
N ALA A 98 -3.73 20.16 21.21
CA ALA A 98 -3.99 18.73 21.08
C ALA A 98 -3.31 17.92 22.21
N SER A 99 -3.84 16.73 22.52
CA SER A 99 -3.16 15.79 23.44
C SER A 99 -1.81 15.37 22.88
N SER A 100 -0.84 15.07 23.75
CA SER A 100 0.53 14.73 23.34
C SER A 100 0.61 13.60 22.31
N SER A 101 -0.24 12.57 22.44
CA SER A 101 -0.34 11.45 21.49
C SER A 101 -0.81 11.85 20.09
N LEU A 102 -1.52 12.98 19.97
CA LEU A 102 -2.07 13.52 18.72
C LEU A 102 -1.19 14.62 18.10
N ARG A 103 -0.06 14.99 18.72
CA ARG A 103 0.87 16.01 18.17
C ARG A 103 1.88 15.45 17.17
N ARG A 104 1.77 14.17 16.83
CA ARG A 104 2.66 13.47 15.89
C ARG A 104 2.42 13.97 14.46
N ASN A 105 3.45 13.97 13.64
CA ASN A 105 3.39 14.47 12.26
C ASN A 105 4.24 13.66 11.27
N GLU A 106 4.85 12.55 11.69
CA GLU A 106 5.37 11.56 10.76
C GLU A 106 4.20 10.81 10.09
N ALA A 107 4.39 10.41 8.84
CA ALA A 107 3.31 9.85 8.03
C ALA A 107 3.85 8.87 6.98
N SER A 108 2.96 8.11 6.35
CA SER A 108 3.31 7.45 5.10
C SER A 108 3.29 8.47 3.96
N VAL A 109 4.22 8.35 3.01
CA VAL A 109 4.20 9.21 1.80
C VAL A 109 2.86 9.05 1.07
N ASP A 110 2.36 7.82 0.99
CA ASP A 110 1.14 7.45 0.30
C ASP A 110 -0.09 8.18 0.88
N SER A 111 -0.24 8.22 2.21
CA SER A 111 -1.35 8.95 2.88
C SER A 111 -1.29 10.45 2.67
N GLU A 112 -0.09 11.03 2.63
CA GLU A 112 0.10 12.46 2.41
C GLU A 112 -0.29 12.84 0.98
N LEU A 113 0.13 12.03 0.00
CA LEU A 113 -0.23 12.25 -1.40
C LEU A 113 -1.72 11.99 -1.68
N ALA A 114 -2.40 11.17 -0.87
CA ALA A 114 -3.84 10.97 -0.99
C ALA A 114 -4.64 12.26 -0.70
N MET A 115 -4.06 13.21 0.04
CA MET A 115 -4.67 14.50 0.37
C MET A 115 -4.35 15.62 -0.64
N LEU A 116 -3.63 15.35 -1.73
CA LEU A 116 -3.33 16.36 -2.76
C LEU A 116 -4.56 17.16 -3.25
N PRO A 117 -5.77 16.57 -3.42
CA PRO A 117 -6.93 17.35 -3.82
C PRO A 117 -7.38 18.43 -2.82
N GLN A 118 -6.84 18.39 -1.60
CA GLN A 118 -7.11 19.30 -0.50
C GLN A 118 -5.92 20.23 -0.20
N LEU A 119 -4.85 20.21 -1.00
CA LEU A 119 -3.60 20.90 -0.70
C LEU A 119 -3.78 22.42 -0.46
N SER A 120 -4.66 23.08 -1.23
CA SER A 120 -4.97 24.51 -1.08
C SER A 120 -5.69 24.86 0.23
N GLN A 121 -6.24 23.88 0.93
CA GLN A 121 -6.89 24.06 2.24
C GLN A 121 -5.89 23.97 3.40
N ALA A 122 -4.60 23.77 3.13
CA ALA A 122 -3.54 23.60 4.12
C ALA A 122 -3.93 22.58 5.21
N PRO A 123 -4.16 21.30 4.84
CA PRO A 123 -4.61 20.29 5.78
C PRO A 123 -3.57 20.09 6.89
N LYS A 124 -4.05 20.10 8.13
CA LYS A 124 -3.24 19.90 9.32
C LYS A 124 -2.52 18.56 9.26
N ARG A 125 -1.24 18.52 9.62
CA ARG A 125 -0.43 17.28 9.66
C ARG A 125 -0.33 16.68 11.07
N PHE A 126 -1.16 17.14 12.00
CA PHE A 126 -1.31 16.60 13.34
C PHE A 126 -2.78 16.33 13.67
N GLY A 127 -3.02 15.56 14.71
CA GLY A 127 -4.35 15.31 15.23
C GLY A 127 -5.19 14.38 14.35
N ILE A 128 -6.50 14.54 14.48
CA ILE A 128 -7.47 13.74 13.73
C ILE A 128 -7.84 14.51 12.46
N VAL A 129 -7.53 13.92 11.31
CA VAL A 129 -7.98 14.39 10.01
C VAL A 129 -9.17 13.54 9.57
N THR A 130 -10.31 14.19 9.33
CA THR A 130 -11.52 13.48 8.87
C THR A 130 -11.31 12.95 7.45
N ASN A 131 -11.53 11.67 7.25
CA ASN A 131 -11.59 11.09 5.90
C ASN A 131 -12.95 11.46 5.25
N PRO A 132 -12.97 12.31 4.18
CA PRO A 132 -14.21 12.79 3.58
C PRO A 132 -15.03 11.70 2.88
N VAL A 133 -14.43 10.54 2.62
CA VAL A 133 -15.09 9.39 1.98
C VAL A 133 -15.23 8.20 2.93
N PHE A 134 -15.14 8.43 4.24
CA PHE A 134 -15.35 7.38 5.23
C PHE A 134 -16.72 6.70 5.06
N ARG A 135 -16.73 5.35 5.05
CA ARG A 135 -17.92 4.50 4.86
C ARG A 135 -18.66 4.72 3.53
N GLN A 136 -18.01 5.28 2.51
CA GLN A 136 -18.61 5.32 1.18
C GLN A 136 -18.69 3.92 0.58
N ALA A 137 -19.91 3.50 0.25
CA ALA A 137 -20.18 2.22 -0.38
C ALA A 137 -20.08 2.29 -1.92
N ASP A 138 -20.38 3.46 -2.51
CA ASP A 138 -20.17 3.68 -3.93
C ASP A 138 -18.71 4.04 -4.19
N ALA A 139 -17.99 3.13 -4.84
CA ALA A 139 -16.60 3.34 -5.20
C ALA A 139 -16.40 4.65 -5.99
N LYS A 140 -17.36 5.10 -6.81
CA LYS A 140 -17.21 6.35 -7.58
C LYS A 140 -17.09 7.59 -6.69
N GLN A 141 -17.57 7.54 -5.45
CA GLN A 141 -17.42 8.62 -4.48
C GLN A 141 -16.00 8.74 -3.93
N ILE A 142 -15.16 7.71 -4.11
CA ILE A 142 -13.76 7.72 -3.70
C ILE A 142 -12.92 8.27 -4.85
N CYS A 143 -12.92 9.60 -4.99
CA CYS A 143 -12.29 10.32 -6.09
C CYS A 143 -11.82 11.74 -5.70
N PRO A 144 -10.97 12.38 -6.53
CA PRO A 144 -10.43 13.71 -6.23
C PRO A 144 -11.48 14.80 -6.03
N ALA A 145 -12.62 14.72 -6.72
CA ALA A 145 -13.75 15.65 -6.55
C ALA A 145 -14.26 15.67 -5.09
N ASN A 146 -14.15 14.54 -4.39
CA ASN A 146 -14.52 14.38 -2.99
C ASN A 146 -13.32 14.48 -2.03
N GLY A 147 -12.19 15.02 -2.50
CA GLY A 147 -11.03 15.33 -1.67
C GLY A 147 -10.03 14.19 -1.48
N VAL A 148 -10.17 13.06 -2.18
CA VAL A 148 -9.26 11.91 -2.03
C VAL A 148 -8.70 11.46 -3.35
N LEU A 149 -7.37 11.42 -3.47
CA LEU A 149 -6.66 10.76 -4.55
C LEU A 149 -6.35 9.32 -4.13
N MET A 150 -6.72 8.32 -4.93
CA MET A 150 -6.38 6.93 -4.63
C MET A 150 -4.90 6.69 -4.88
N VAL A 151 -4.11 6.55 -3.83
CA VAL A 151 -2.68 6.28 -3.93
C VAL A 151 -2.42 4.79 -3.74
N ALA A 152 -1.69 4.20 -4.68
CA ALA A 152 -1.25 2.81 -4.64
C ALA A 152 0.25 2.74 -4.92
N ARG A 153 0.87 1.59 -4.64
CA ARG A 153 2.32 1.43 -4.73
C ARG A 153 2.71 0.12 -5.41
N LEU A 154 3.64 0.22 -6.36
CA LEU A 154 4.35 -0.88 -7.01
C LEU A 154 5.79 -0.89 -6.50
N ASP A 155 6.04 -1.65 -5.43
CA ASP A 155 7.30 -1.65 -4.69
C ASP A 155 7.59 -3.06 -4.17
N GLY A 156 8.72 -3.24 -3.49
CA GLY A 156 9.16 -4.53 -2.97
C GLY A 156 10.68 -4.56 -2.76
N PRO A 157 11.25 -5.72 -2.37
CA PRO A 157 12.68 -5.84 -2.08
C PRO A 157 13.61 -5.45 -3.24
N SER A 158 13.13 -5.51 -4.48
CA SER A 158 13.87 -5.00 -5.64
C SER A 158 12.94 -4.43 -6.71
N ALA A 159 13.49 -3.60 -7.59
CA ALA A 159 12.77 -3.11 -8.77
C ALA A 159 12.30 -4.26 -9.69
N GLY A 160 13.09 -5.33 -9.81
CA GLY A 160 12.72 -6.52 -10.58
C GLY A 160 11.50 -7.22 -9.98
N LEU A 161 11.46 -7.36 -8.66
CA LEU A 161 10.30 -7.89 -7.95
C LEU A 161 9.05 -7.01 -8.12
N ALA A 162 9.20 -5.69 -8.03
CA ALA A 162 8.10 -4.76 -8.27
C ALA A 162 7.52 -4.87 -9.69
N LYS A 163 8.37 -5.09 -10.72
CA LYS A 163 7.91 -5.39 -12.09
C LYS A 163 7.16 -6.72 -12.16
N ARG A 164 7.68 -7.78 -11.53
CA ARG A 164 7.03 -9.09 -11.50
C ARG A 164 5.63 -9.05 -10.88
N LEU A 165 5.37 -8.17 -9.91
CA LEU A 165 4.01 -7.97 -9.40
C LEU A 165 3.02 -7.55 -10.49
N VAL A 166 3.45 -6.69 -11.42
CA VAL A 166 2.64 -6.27 -12.56
C VAL A 166 2.38 -7.44 -13.50
N GLU A 167 3.42 -8.19 -13.85
CA GLU A 167 3.32 -9.35 -14.75
C GLU A 167 2.39 -10.43 -14.15
N ARG A 168 2.53 -10.73 -12.86
CA ARG A 168 1.66 -11.67 -12.14
C ARG A 168 0.21 -11.20 -12.13
N ALA A 169 -0.04 -9.90 -11.94
CA ALA A 169 -1.39 -9.34 -11.99
C ALA A 169 -2.01 -9.43 -13.40
N ILE A 170 -1.25 -9.09 -14.45
CA ILE A 170 -1.71 -9.20 -15.84
C ILE A 170 -2.02 -10.65 -16.22
N ALA A 171 -1.18 -11.60 -15.79
CA ALA A 171 -1.42 -13.02 -16.02
C ALA A 171 -2.74 -13.48 -15.38
N ALA A 172 -3.00 -13.10 -14.14
CA ALA A 172 -4.26 -13.44 -13.46
C ALA A 172 -5.49 -12.76 -14.07
N GLU A 173 -5.37 -11.53 -14.55
CA GLU A 173 -6.45 -10.83 -15.25
C GLU A 173 -6.81 -11.50 -16.58
N LYS A 174 -5.81 -12.04 -17.28
CA LYS A 174 -5.99 -12.72 -18.56
C LYS A 174 -6.51 -14.15 -18.40
N ASP A 175 -5.88 -14.91 -17.50
CA ASP A 175 -6.07 -16.36 -17.40
C ASP A 175 -6.99 -16.76 -16.23
N GLY A 176 -7.38 -15.79 -15.39
CA GLY A 176 -8.17 -15.99 -14.18
C GLY A 176 -7.30 -16.24 -12.95
N LEU A 177 -7.75 -15.74 -11.79
CA LEU A 177 -7.14 -16.06 -10.50
C LEU A 177 -7.67 -17.41 -10.00
N TRP A 178 -6.76 -18.36 -9.77
CA TRP A 178 -7.07 -19.70 -9.28
C TRP A 178 -6.08 -20.13 -8.20
N GLY A 179 -6.44 -21.14 -7.42
CA GLY A 179 -5.63 -21.68 -6.32
C GLY A 179 -6.45 -21.89 -5.06
N ARG A 180 -5.81 -21.77 -3.91
CA ARG A 180 -6.39 -21.98 -2.58
C ARG A 180 -6.37 -20.69 -1.77
N ALA A 181 -7.34 -20.57 -0.87
CA ALA A 181 -7.35 -19.53 0.14
C ALA A 181 -6.88 -20.11 1.48
N TYR A 182 -5.92 -19.45 2.12
CA TYR A 182 -5.44 -19.78 3.45
C TYR A 182 -5.78 -18.63 4.40
N VAL A 183 -6.59 -18.93 5.42
CA VAL A 183 -6.98 -17.97 6.45
C VAL A 183 -6.39 -18.44 7.78
N ASP A 184 -5.41 -17.70 8.28
CA ASP A 184 -4.62 -18.01 9.47
C ASP A 184 -5.13 -17.14 10.64
N LEU A 185 -6.03 -17.72 11.44
CA LEU A 185 -6.66 -17.04 12.59
C LEU A 185 -5.77 -17.17 13.83
N ARG A 186 -6.28 -16.72 14.98
CA ARG A 186 -5.64 -16.92 16.29
C ARG A 186 -6.52 -17.65 17.28
N GLY A 187 -7.73 -18.06 16.86
CA GLY A 187 -8.74 -18.67 17.73
C GLY A 187 -9.27 -17.71 18.81
N ILE A 188 -9.16 -16.39 18.60
CA ILE A 188 -9.56 -15.40 19.61
C ILE A 188 -11.08 -15.28 19.63
N SER A 189 -11.70 -15.78 20.71
CA SER A 189 -13.16 -15.84 20.88
C SER A 189 -13.73 -14.77 21.83
N SER A 190 -12.89 -13.98 22.50
CA SER A 190 -13.32 -12.98 23.48
C SER A 190 -12.38 -11.75 23.54
N GLY A 191 -12.85 -10.68 24.20
CA GLY A 191 -12.09 -9.44 24.37
C GLY A 191 -12.05 -8.55 23.12
N GLN A 192 -11.28 -7.46 23.21
CA GLN A 192 -11.22 -6.41 22.17
C GLN A 192 -10.66 -6.90 20.84
N LEU A 193 -9.83 -7.94 20.86
CA LEU A 193 -9.22 -8.48 19.65
C LEU A 193 -10.16 -9.41 18.88
N LYS A 194 -11.22 -9.96 19.48
CA LYS A 194 -12.19 -10.86 18.82
C LYS A 194 -12.65 -10.35 17.44
N ALA A 195 -12.87 -9.04 17.33
CA ALA A 195 -13.31 -8.41 16.08
C ALA A 195 -12.32 -8.59 14.91
N GLY A 196 -11.02 -8.77 15.17
CA GLY A 196 -10.03 -9.09 14.14
C GLY A 196 -10.17 -10.51 13.61
N ASP A 197 -10.32 -11.49 14.52
CA ASP A 197 -10.55 -12.91 14.18
C ASP A 197 -11.87 -13.06 13.40
N GLU A 198 -12.94 -12.38 13.84
CA GLU A 198 -14.24 -12.38 13.16
C GLU A 198 -14.16 -11.81 11.74
N ARG A 199 -13.37 -10.75 11.52
CA ARG A 199 -13.16 -10.19 10.17
C ARG A 199 -12.41 -11.16 9.26
N LEU A 200 -11.40 -11.87 9.78
CA LEU A 200 -10.69 -12.88 8.98
C LEU A 200 -11.58 -14.10 8.71
N ARG A 201 -12.45 -14.51 9.64
CA ARG A 201 -13.48 -15.53 9.38
C ARG A 201 -14.42 -15.12 8.24
N GLN A 202 -14.80 -13.84 8.16
CA GLN A 202 -15.58 -13.34 7.01
C GLN A 202 -14.81 -13.45 5.69
N VAL A 203 -13.48 -13.27 5.69
CA VAL A 203 -12.65 -13.53 4.50
C VAL A 203 -12.72 -15.00 4.10
N ALA A 204 -12.68 -15.94 5.06
CA ALA A 204 -12.85 -17.36 4.79
C ALA A 204 -14.21 -17.66 4.15
N GLU A 205 -15.29 -17.09 4.68
CA GLU A 205 -16.63 -17.25 4.10
C GLU A 205 -16.73 -16.67 2.68
N ILE A 206 -16.15 -15.49 2.45
CA ILE A 206 -16.17 -14.84 1.13
C ILE A 206 -15.42 -15.68 0.10
N THR A 207 -14.22 -16.15 0.45
CA THR A 207 -13.41 -16.98 -0.46
C THR A 207 -14.08 -18.32 -0.76
N LEU A 208 -14.66 -18.96 0.25
CA LEU A 208 -15.41 -20.21 0.08
C LEU A 208 -16.64 -20.02 -0.82
N ARG A 209 -17.47 -18.98 -0.56
CA ARG A 209 -18.64 -18.64 -1.38
C ARG A 209 -18.26 -18.26 -2.81
N SER A 210 -17.04 -17.76 -3.01
CA SER A 210 -16.49 -17.42 -4.33
C SER A 210 -15.90 -18.62 -5.08
N GLY A 211 -15.97 -19.83 -4.51
CA GLY A 211 -15.56 -21.07 -5.17
C GLY A 211 -14.11 -21.49 -4.94
N PHE A 212 -13.37 -20.82 -4.05
CA PHE A 212 -12.01 -21.24 -3.70
C PHE A 212 -12.05 -22.40 -2.70
N THR A 213 -11.08 -23.31 -2.82
CA THR A 213 -10.78 -24.24 -1.72
C THR A 213 -10.17 -23.41 -0.59
N THR A 214 -10.91 -23.25 0.51
CA THR A 214 -10.52 -22.43 1.65
C THR A 214 -10.10 -23.28 2.83
N VAL A 215 -8.87 -23.07 3.29
CA VAL A 215 -8.32 -23.65 4.52
C VAL A 215 -8.34 -22.58 5.61
N VAL A 216 -8.90 -22.93 6.76
CA VAL A 216 -8.93 -22.07 7.94
C VAL A 216 -8.11 -22.75 9.03
N ASP A 217 -7.05 -22.09 9.49
CA ASP A 217 -6.34 -22.47 10.70
C ASP A 217 -6.86 -21.62 11.87
N GLU A 218 -7.24 -22.27 12.97
CA GLU A 218 -7.79 -21.61 14.16
C GLU A 218 -6.81 -21.55 15.33
N LYS A 219 -5.56 -21.96 15.13
CA LYS A 219 -4.59 -22.06 16.21
C LYS A 219 -4.05 -20.68 16.57
N PRO A 220 -3.58 -20.47 17.81
CA PRO A 220 -2.95 -19.21 18.19
C PRO A 220 -1.65 -18.91 17.44
N GLU A 221 -0.93 -19.93 16.98
CA GLU A 221 0.32 -19.81 16.21
C GLU A 221 0.05 -19.70 14.72
N THR A 222 0.95 -19.05 13.98
CA THR A 222 0.89 -19.02 12.51
C THR A 222 1.09 -20.41 11.91
N LEU A 223 0.61 -20.60 10.69
CA LEU A 223 0.84 -21.83 9.91
C LEU A 223 2.32 -22.25 9.98
N PRO A 224 2.65 -23.43 10.53
CA PRO A 224 4.04 -23.74 10.91
C PRO A 224 4.96 -23.91 9.70
N VAL A 225 6.28 -23.86 9.94
CA VAL A 225 7.29 -24.25 8.96
C VAL A 225 7.07 -25.71 8.56
N GLY A 226 7.18 -26.00 7.26
CA GLY A 226 6.91 -27.31 6.67
C GLY A 226 5.42 -27.59 6.46
N TYR A 227 4.54 -26.64 6.76
CA TYR A 227 3.13 -26.76 6.41
C TYR A 227 2.99 -26.80 4.87
N PRO A 228 2.25 -27.76 4.30
CA PRO A 228 2.18 -27.96 2.85
C PRO A 228 1.23 -26.94 2.18
N ALA A 229 1.47 -25.65 2.39
CA ALA A 229 0.77 -24.59 1.67
C ALA A 229 1.21 -24.63 0.20
N SER A 230 0.24 -24.72 -0.70
CA SER A 230 0.50 -24.78 -2.14
C SER A 230 -0.57 -24.00 -2.89
N HIS A 231 -0.21 -23.52 -4.07
CA HIS A 231 -1.08 -22.76 -4.94
C HIS A 231 -1.84 -21.64 -4.22
N ILE A 232 -1.14 -20.80 -3.45
CA ILE A 232 -1.78 -19.75 -2.65
C ILE A 232 -2.32 -18.66 -3.59
N ALA A 233 -3.64 -18.57 -3.70
CA ALA A 233 -4.34 -17.48 -4.40
C ALA A 233 -4.72 -16.36 -3.42
N PHE A 234 -5.14 -16.75 -2.21
CA PHE A 234 -5.44 -15.82 -1.13
C PHE A 234 -4.74 -16.25 0.14
N TYR A 235 -4.13 -15.29 0.83
CA TYR A 235 -3.68 -15.46 2.19
C TYR A 235 -4.19 -14.31 3.05
N ALA A 236 -4.78 -14.62 4.20
CA ALA A 236 -5.17 -13.63 5.19
C ALA A 236 -4.83 -14.15 6.60
N GLY A 237 -3.87 -13.53 7.27
CA GLY A 237 -3.41 -14.02 8.58
C GLY A 237 -3.23 -12.94 9.65
N TRP A 238 -3.05 -13.36 10.91
CA TRP A 238 -2.67 -12.51 12.05
C TRP A 238 -2.17 -13.37 13.22
N TYR A 239 -1.32 -12.94 14.16
CA TYR A 239 -0.56 -11.70 14.30
C TYR A 239 0.89 -12.10 14.61
N GLY A 240 1.80 -11.86 13.67
CA GLY A 240 3.24 -11.95 13.87
C GLY A 240 3.90 -10.62 13.51
N ILE A 241 4.95 -10.24 14.25
CA ILE A 241 5.64 -8.96 14.02
C ILE A 241 6.57 -9.04 12.80
N ASN A 242 7.22 -10.19 12.62
CA ASN A 242 8.04 -10.53 11.47
C ASN A 242 7.45 -11.76 10.81
N VAL A 243 7.83 -11.98 9.55
CA VAL A 243 7.49 -13.19 8.81
C VAL A 243 7.97 -14.40 9.60
N GLU A 244 7.07 -15.36 9.76
CA GLU A 244 7.28 -16.61 10.47
C GLU A 244 6.44 -17.72 9.83
N GLY A 245 6.53 -18.93 10.38
CA GLY A 245 5.77 -20.06 9.87
C GLY A 245 6.14 -20.43 8.43
N VAL A 246 5.17 -20.88 7.65
CA VAL A 246 5.34 -21.26 6.24
C VAL A 246 5.97 -20.16 5.40
N PHE A 247 5.77 -18.88 5.76
CA PHE A 247 6.33 -17.76 5.01
C PHE A 247 7.79 -17.45 5.37
N ALA A 248 8.35 -18.07 6.43
CA ALA A 248 9.79 -18.02 6.69
C ALA A 248 10.59 -18.88 5.70
N GLU A 249 9.95 -19.83 5.02
CA GLU A 249 10.60 -20.70 4.05
C GLU A 249 11.10 -19.93 2.82
N SER A 250 12.19 -20.36 2.21
CA SER A 250 12.77 -19.67 1.06
C SER A 250 11.85 -19.66 -0.16
N THR A 251 11.01 -20.71 -0.30
CA THR A 251 10.09 -20.88 -1.42
C THR A 251 8.68 -21.10 -0.89
N VAL A 252 7.75 -20.27 -1.36
CA VAL A 252 6.32 -20.44 -1.09
C VAL A 252 5.58 -20.19 -2.40
N GLU A 253 4.70 -21.10 -2.78
CA GLU A 253 4.02 -21.04 -4.06
C GLU A 253 2.81 -20.10 -4.00
N PHE A 254 3.03 -18.84 -4.37
CA PHE A 254 1.95 -17.91 -4.70
C PHE A 254 1.56 -18.03 -6.18
N MET A 255 0.26 -18.09 -6.43
CA MET A 255 -0.27 -18.06 -7.78
C MET A 255 -0.15 -16.66 -8.39
N PRO A 256 -0.02 -16.52 -9.73
CA PRO A 256 -0.13 -15.22 -10.37
C PRO A 256 -1.40 -14.48 -9.93
N GLY A 257 -1.25 -13.21 -9.56
CA GLY A 257 -2.34 -12.36 -9.05
C GLY A 257 -2.78 -12.65 -7.62
N ALA A 258 -2.04 -13.49 -6.88
CA ALA A 258 -2.37 -13.79 -5.49
C ALA A 258 -2.44 -12.53 -4.62
N ILE A 259 -3.37 -12.57 -3.66
CA ILE A 259 -3.61 -11.49 -2.71
C ILE A 259 -3.22 -11.98 -1.33
N ALA A 260 -2.19 -11.37 -0.74
CA ALA A 260 -1.71 -11.70 0.59
C ALA A 260 -1.94 -10.53 1.56
N TYR A 261 -2.51 -10.84 2.71
CA TYR A 261 -2.78 -9.91 3.78
C TYR A 261 -2.31 -10.50 5.11
N HIS A 262 -1.61 -9.70 5.91
CA HIS A 262 -1.33 -10.03 7.29
C HIS A 262 -1.71 -8.83 8.16
N LEU A 263 -2.47 -9.05 9.23
CA LEU A 263 -2.90 -7.99 10.12
C LEU A 263 -1.81 -7.75 11.17
N HIS A 264 -0.95 -6.77 10.91
CA HIS A 264 0.06 -6.28 11.84
C HIS A 264 0.40 -4.80 11.55
N SER A 265 0.44 -3.98 12.60
CA SER A 265 0.52 -2.51 12.51
C SER A 265 1.76 -1.96 11.80
N TYR A 266 2.85 -2.73 11.71
CA TYR A 266 4.11 -2.27 11.10
C TYR A 266 4.44 -2.95 9.76
N ASN A 267 3.48 -3.64 9.12
CA ASN A 267 3.74 -4.42 7.91
C ASN A 267 4.33 -3.62 6.75
N GLY A 268 3.83 -2.39 6.54
CA GLY A 268 4.32 -1.49 5.49
C GLY A 268 5.59 -0.71 5.83
N SER A 269 6.17 -0.89 7.03
CA SER A 269 7.33 -0.07 7.45
C SER A 269 8.64 -0.46 6.77
N MET A 270 8.73 -1.67 6.21
CA MET A 270 9.95 -2.25 5.64
C MET A 270 9.67 -3.00 4.32
N ILE A 271 8.88 -2.40 3.42
CA ILE A 271 8.43 -3.05 2.17
C ILE A 271 9.59 -3.55 1.29
N ARG A 272 10.77 -2.92 1.35
CA ARG A 272 11.96 -3.33 0.59
C ARG A 272 12.90 -4.29 1.33
N ASP A 273 12.52 -4.74 2.52
CA ASP A 273 13.27 -5.77 3.24
C ASP A 273 12.66 -7.14 2.89
N ALA A 274 13.47 -8.06 2.38
CA ALA A 274 13.02 -9.40 1.97
C ALA A 274 12.72 -10.34 3.14
N HIS A 275 13.10 -9.96 4.37
CA HIS A 275 13.09 -10.83 5.55
C HIS A 275 12.45 -10.19 6.80
N ALA A 276 12.22 -8.88 6.80
CA ALA A 276 11.54 -8.20 7.90
C ALA A 276 10.05 -7.95 7.61
N ARG A 277 9.23 -7.94 8.67
CA ARG A 277 7.77 -7.74 8.56
C ARG A 277 7.15 -8.78 7.61
N TRP A 278 6.15 -8.42 6.80
CA TRP A 278 5.40 -9.38 5.98
C TRP A 278 5.31 -9.01 4.50
N ILE A 279 5.15 -7.73 4.15
CA ILE A 279 4.93 -7.31 2.76
C ILE A 279 6.14 -7.63 1.87
N GLY A 280 7.34 -7.21 2.28
CA GLY A 280 8.56 -7.51 1.53
C GLY A 280 8.81 -9.02 1.39
N PRO A 281 8.70 -9.81 2.48
CA PRO A 281 8.77 -11.26 2.42
C PRO A 281 7.75 -11.93 1.49
N PHE A 282 6.49 -11.47 1.46
CA PHE A 282 5.49 -12.01 0.51
C PHE A 282 5.89 -11.77 -0.95
N ILE A 283 6.33 -10.54 -1.24
CA ILE A 283 6.74 -10.18 -2.59
C ILE A 283 7.97 -10.98 -3.01
N ASN A 284 8.87 -11.28 -2.07
CA ASN A 284 10.11 -12.02 -2.33
C ASN A 284 9.90 -13.50 -2.72
N LYS A 285 8.69 -14.04 -2.56
CA LYS A 285 8.35 -15.42 -2.92
C LYS A 285 8.03 -15.61 -4.41
#